data_AF-A0A972VX84-F1
#
_entry.id   AF-A0A972VX84-F1
#
_cell.length_a   1.000
_cell.length_b   1.000
_cell.length_c   1.000
_cell.angle_alpha   90.00
_cell.angle_beta   90.00
_cell.angle_gamma   90.00
#
_symmetry.space_group_name_H-M   'P 1'
#
loop_
_entity.id
_entity.type
_entity.pdbx_description
1 polymer ?
#
loop_
_entity_poly.entity_id
_entity_poly.type
_entity_poly.pdbx_seq_one_letter_code
_entity_poly.pdbx_strand_id
1 'polypeptide(L)'
;DKAARFMQNCDAFDIPILSLCDTPGIMVGPEAEKTALVRHAARMFVTGSSITVPLFTIVLRKGYGLGAQAMAGGGFKASIFTVTWPTGEFGGMGLEGAVKLGYRKELEAIEDPDERAAAFETRVASMYQHGKAVNYATAFEIDDVIDPVESRQWILAGLKSTPAVVPRHGKKRPFIDTW
;
A
#
# COMPACT_ATOMS: atom_id res chain seq x y z
N ASP A 1 -2.82 -2.68 -14.63
CA ASP A 1 -3.62 -3.59 -15.49
C ASP A 1 -4.08 -4.84 -14.79
N LYS A 2 -3.22 -5.85 -14.59
CA LYS A 2 -3.60 -7.15 -13.97
C LYS A 2 -4.44 -7.00 -12.68
N ALA A 3 -3.92 -6.27 -11.69
CA ALA A 3 -4.62 -6.07 -10.42
C ALA A 3 -5.94 -5.31 -10.60
N ALA A 4 -5.94 -4.24 -11.41
CA ALA A 4 -7.15 -3.48 -11.71
C ALA A 4 -8.23 -4.38 -12.32
N ARG A 5 -7.92 -5.12 -13.38
CA ARG A 5 -8.88 -6.05 -14.01
C ARG A 5 -9.33 -7.16 -13.06
N PHE A 6 -8.45 -7.69 -12.23
CA PHE A 6 -8.82 -8.67 -11.21
C PHE A 6 -9.83 -8.09 -10.19
N MET A 7 -9.60 -6.87 -9.70
CA MET A 7 -10.56 -6.18 -8.83
C MET A 7 -11.93 -6.00 -9.50
N GLN A 8 -11.98 -5.66 -10.80
CA GLN A 8 -13.25 -5.56 -11.52
C GLN A 8 -13.99 -6.90 -11.61
N ASN A 9 -13.27 -8.01 -11.79
CA ASN A 9 -13.87 -9.35 -11.81
C ASN A 9 -14.44 -9.70 -10.44
N CYS A 10 -13.63 -9.57 -9.39
CA CYS A 10 -14.09 -9.81 -8.03
C CYS A 10 -15.33 -8.98 -7.70
N ASP A 11 -15.30 -7.69 -8.02
CA ASP A 11 -16.45 -6.81 -7.79
C ASP A 11 -17.69 -7.26 -8.56
N ALA A 12 -17.55 -7.59 -9.86
CA ALA A 12 -18.68 -7.99 -10.71
C ALA A 12 -19.41 -9.26 -10.25
N PHE A 13 -18.69 -10.16 -9.57
CA PHE A 13 -19.21 -11.45 -9.09
C PHE A 13 -19.36 -11.52 -7.57
N ASP A 14 -19.31 -10.38 -6.89
CA ASP A 14 -19.50 -10.26 -5.44
C ASP A 14 -18.51 -11.10 -4.61
N ILE A 15 -17.28 -11.19 -5.09
CA ILE A 15 -16.18 -11.89 -4.43
C ILE A 15 -15.37 -10.87 -3.61
N PRO A 16 -15.28 -11.01 -2.28
CA PRO A 16 -14.42 -10.17 -1.45
C PRO A 16 -12.94 -10.26 -1.84
N ILE A 17 -12.19 -9.20 -1.59
CA ILE A 17 -10.78 -9.08 -1.98
C ILE A 17 -9.91 -9.00 -0.73
N LEU A 18 -8.85 -9.81 -0.70
CA LEU A 18 -7.77 -9.70 0.27
C LEU A 18 -6.50 -9.24 -0.44
N SER A 19 -5.95 -8.13 0.00
CA SER A 19 -4.68 -7.57 -0.48
C SER A 19 -3.57 -7.91 0.51
N LEU A 20 -2.56 -8.66 0.05
CA LEU A 20 -1.34 -8.93 0.80
C LEU A 20 -0.24 -8.01 0.29
N CYS A 21 0.08 -6.99 1.07
CA CYS A 21 0.94 -5.88 0.66
C CYS A 21 2.39 -6.09 1.15
N ASP A 22 3.31 -6.27 0.21
CA ASP A 22 4.77 -6.15 0.41
C ASP A 22 5.35 -5.44 -0.81
N THR A 23 5.22 -4.12 -0.88
CA THR A 23 5.61 -3.32 -2.04
C THR A 23 6.53 -2.14 -1.69
N PRO A 24 7.62 -1.93 -2.45
CA PRO A 24 8.43 -0.73 -2.35
C PRO A 24 7.80 0.49 -3.06
N GLY A 25 6.62 0.34 -3.68
CA GLY A 25 5.92 1.40 -4.39
C GLY A 25 5.70 1.10 -5.87
N ILE A 26 5.34 2.13 -6.63
CA ILE A 26 5.23 2.05 -8.09
C ILE A 26 6.66 2.09 -8.67
N MET A 27 6.91 1.29 -9.72
CA MET A 27 8.17 1.33 -10.45
C MET A 27 8.48 2.76 -10.92
N VAL A 28 9.76 3.12 -11.02
CA VAL A 28 10.17 4.45 -11.49
C VAL A 28 11.31 4.32 -12.51
N GLY A 29 11.53 5.39 -13.27
CA GLY A 29 12.66 5.51 -14.18
C GLY A 29 12.22 5.66 -15.64
N PRO A 30 13.09 6.20 -16.52
CA PRO A 30 12.69 6.61 -17.86
C PRO A 30 12.06 5.49 -18.70
N GLU A 31 12.56 4.26 -18.57
CA GLU A 31 12.01 3.11 -19.31
C GLU A 31 10.60 2.74 -18.86
N ALA A 32 10.31 2.83 -17.56
CA ALA A 32 8.96 2.60 -17.05
C ALA A 32 8.00 3.71 -17.49
N GLU A 33 8.45 4.97 -17.52
CA GLU A 33 7.61 6.09 -17.97
C GLU A 33 7.23 5.97 -19.45
N LYS A 34 8.14 5.49 -20.30
CA LYS A 34 7.88 5.23 -21.73
C LYS A 34 6.75 4.21 -21.95
N THR A 35 6.48 3.32 -21.01
CA THR A 35 5.36 2.37 -21.09
C THR A 35 4.03 2.95 -20.62
N ALA A 36 3.90 4.27 -20.52
CA ALA A 36 2.71 4.97 -20.00
C ALA A 36 2.33 4.52 -18.58
N LEU A 37 3.34 4.21 -17.74
CA LEU A 37 3.15 3.67 -16.40
C LEU A 37 2.16 4.50 -15.56
N VAL A 38 2.21 5.83 -15.62
CA VAL A 38 1.28 6.71 -14.91
C VAL A 38 -0.17 6.33 -15.17
N ARG A 39 -0.55 6.10 -16.44
CA ARG A 39 -1.90 5.66 -16.82
C ARG A 39 -2.22 4.27 -16.27
N HIS A 40 -1.29 3.33 -16.39
CA HIS A 40 -1.50 1.95 -15.95
C HIS A 40 -1.63 1.81 -14.42
N ALA A 41 -0.86 2.60 -13.66
CA ALA A 41 -0.94 2.67 -12.21
C ALA A 41 -2.24 3.36 -11.76
N ALA A 42 -2.64 4.46 -12.41
CA ALA A 42 -3.88 5.17 -12.12
C ALA A 42 -5.13 4.27 -12.21
N ARG A 43 -5.11 3.23 -13.06
CA ARG A 43 -6.21 2.24 -13.14
C ARG A 43 -6.49 1.55 -11.80
N MET A 44 -5.48 1.31 -10.97
CA MET A 44 -5.68 0.70 -9.65
C MET A 44 -6.44 1.63 -8.71
N PHE A 45 -6.14 2.93 -8.73
CA PHE A 45 -6.87 3.91 -7.93
C PHE A 45 -8.31 4.06 -8.40
N VAL A 46 -8.54 4.29 -9.70
CA VAL A 46 -9.89 4.42 -10.28
C VAL A 46 -10.72 3.16 -10.04
N THR A 47 -10.11 1.98 -10.16
CA THR A 47 -10.83 0.73 -9.91
C THR A 47 -11.06 0.53 -8.42
N GLY A 48 -10.04 0.69 -7.57
CA GLY A 48 -10.12 0.53 -6.12
C GLY A 48 -11.15 1.46 -5.47
N SER A 49 -11.30 2.69 -6.00
CA SER A 49 -12.33 3.62 -5.52
C SER A 49 -13.75 3.31 -6.03
N SER A 50 -13.91 2.40 -7.00
CA SER A 50 -15.21 2.08 -7.61
C SER A 50 -15.74 0.69 -7.26
N ILE A 51 -14.92 -0.17 -6.65
CA ILE A 51 -15.40 -1.47 -6.17
C ILE A 51 -16.32 -1.28 -4.96
N THR A 52 -17.28 -2.18 -4.81
CA THR A 52 -18.24 -2.17 -3.69
C THR A 52 -18.24 -3.49 -2.92
N VAL A 53 -17.50 -4.49 -3.40
CA VAL A 53 -17.17 -5.67 -2.59
C VAL A 53 -16.22 -5.28 -1.44
N PRO A 54 -16.25 -6.00 -0.31
CA PRO A 54 -15.29 -5.79 0.75
C PRO A 54 -13.85 -5.97 0.26
N LEU A 55 -13.01 -5.00 0.60
CA LEU A 55 -11.56 -5.07 0.44
C LEU A 55 -10.91 -5.08 1.82
N PHE A 56 -9.99 -6.01 2.05
CA PHE A 56 -9.20 -6.13 3.26
C PHE A 56 -7.72 -6.04 2.91
N THR A 57 -6.92 -5.39 3.75
CA THR A 57 -5.48 -5.26 3.51
C THR A 57 -4.67 -5.77 4.70
N ILE A 58 -3.67 -6.60 4.42
CA ILE A 58 -2.64 -7.00 5.38
C ILE A 58 -1.29 -6.60 4.81
N VAL A 59 -0.60 -5.68 5.48
CA VAL A 59 0.78 -5.30 5.16
C VAL A 59 1.72 -6.30 5.81
N LEU A 60 2.41 -7.09 4.98
CA LEU A 60 3.31 -8.14 5.43
C LEU A 60 4.66 -7.57 5.87
N ARG A 61 5.16 -6.59 5.11
CA ARG A 61 6.44 -5.95 5.35
C ARG A 61 6.48 -4.55 4.74
N LYS A 62 6.73 -4.41 3.44
CA LYS A 62 6.90 -3.09 2.82
C LYS A 62 5.57 -2.43 2.46
N GLY A 63 5.33 -1.22 2.97
CA GLY A 63 4.17 -0.39 2.69
C GLY A 63 4.56 1.01 2.22
N TYR A 64 5.23 1.12 1.06
CA TYR A 64 5.75 2.41 0.59
C TYR A 64 4.89 3.11 -0.48
N GLY A 65 4.67 4.40 -0.25
CA GLY A 65 4.16 5.38 -1.20
C GLY A 65 2.83 5.02 -1.87
N LEU A 66 2.63 5.59 -3.07
CA LEU A 66 1.41 5.39 -3.87
C LEU A 66 1.18 3.93 -4.25
N GLY A 67 2.23 3.11 -4.35
CA GLY A 67 2.07 1.68 -4.66
C GLY A 67 1.36 0.92 -3.53
N ALA A 68 1.74 1.17 -2.28
CA ALA A 68 1.07 0.58 -1.14
C ALA A 68 -0.37 1.09 -0.98
N GLN A 69 -0.61 2.39 -1.20
CA GLN A 69 -1.95 2.96 -1.21
C GLN A 69 -2.83 2.34 -2.30
N ALA A 70 -2.30 2.14 -3.51
CA ALA A 70 -3.02 1.46 -4.59
C ALA A 70 -3.39 0.02 -4.23
N MET A 71 -2.50 -0.71 -3.56
CA MET A 71 -2.76 -2.06 -3.04
C MET A 71 -3.87 -2.09 -1.99
N ALA A 72 -4.06 -1.01 -1.24
CA ALA A 72 -5.08 -0.87 -0.20
C ALA A 72 -6.42 -0.29 -0.69
N GLY A 73 -6.60 -0.16 -2.02
CA GLY A 73 -7.83 0.37 -2.62
C GLY A 73 -7.82 1.89 -2.87
N GLY A 74 -6.67 2.53 -2.75
CA GLY A 74 -6.47 3.97 -2.98
C GLY A 74 -5.93 4.73 -1.76
N GLY A 75 -5.95 4.09 -0.58
CA GLY A 75 -5.37 4.59 0.66
C GLY A 75 -5.56 3.56 1.77
N PHE A 76 -4.79 3.65 2.86
CA PHE A 76 -4.89 2.66 3.95
C PHE A 76 -6.22 2.68 4.70
N LYS A 77 -7.01 3.74 4.56
CA LYS A 77 -8.38 3.84 5.10
C LYS A 77 -9.49 3.45 4.13
N ALA A 78 -9.16 3.02 2.91
CA ALA A 78 -10.15 2.64 1.92
C ALA A 78 -10.65 1.19 2.12
N SER A 79 -9.83 0.33 2.70
CA SER A 79 -10.19 -1.05 3.04
C SER A 79 -11.07 -1.10 4.30
N ILE A 80 -11.86 -2.18 4.46
CA ILE A 80 -12.66 -2.44 5.67
C ILE A 80 -11.76 -2.51 6.91
N PHE A 81 -10.60 -3.15 6.75
CA PHE A 81 -9.49 -2.99 7.66
C PHE A 81 -8.18 -2.95 6.87
N THR A 82 -7.20 -2.27 7.44
CA THR A 82 -5.78 -2.36 7.09
C THR A 82 -5.00 -2.65 8.35
N VAL A 83 -4.49 -3.87 8.46
CA VAL A 83 -3.61 -4.29 9.55
C VAL A 83 -2.21 -4.58 9.02
N THR A 84 -1.23 -4.59 9.89
CA THR A 84 0.16 -4.89 9.54
C THR A 84 0.74 -5.97 10.43
N TRP A 85 1.68 -6.75 9.90
CA TRP A 85 2.54 -7.58 10.73
C TRP A 85 3.58 -6.72 11.47
N PRO A 86 4.23 -7.23 12.53
CA PRO A 86 5.27 -6.50 13.25
C PRO A 86 6.50 -6.19 12.38
N THR A 87 6.67 -6.96 11.31
CA THR A 87 7.67 -6.75 10.25
C THR A 87 7.35 -5.60 9.30
N GLY A 88 6.19 -4.95 9.46
CA GLY A 88 5.76 -3.81 8.65
C GLY A 88 6.73 -2.63 8.73
N GLU A 89 7.04 -2.04 7.58
CA GLU A 89 7.77 -0.79 7.42
C GLU A 89 7.06 0.09 6.38
N PHE A 90 6.91 1.37 6.73
CA PHE A 90 6.11 2.34 5.98
C PHE A 90 6.92 3.59 5.66
N GLY A 91 6.59 4.24 4.56
CA GLY A 91 7.19 5.52 4.16
C GLY A 91 6.56 6.09 2.90
N GLY A 92 6.72 7.39 2.66
CA GLY A 92 6.19 8.02 1.44
C GLY A 92 6.91 7.59 0.15
N MET A 93 8.16 7.18 0.27
CA MET A 93 9.02 6.63 -0.78
C MET A 93 10.17 5.84 -0.15
N GLY A 94 11.10 5.33 -0.96
CA GLY A 94 12.35 4.75 -0.43
C GLY A 94 13.06 5.72 0.51
N LEU A 95 13.39 5.25 1.72
CA LEU A 95 13.81 6.10 2.83
C LEU A 95 15.17 6.76 2.56
N GLU A 96 16.07 6.06 1.88
CA GLU A 96 17.36 6.59 1.43
C GLU A 96 17.17 7.76 0.46
N GLY A 97 16.22 7.64 -0.45
CA GLY A 97 15.84 8.70 -1.38
C GLY A 97 15.25 9.90 -0.64
N ALA A 98 14.40 9.65 0.36
CA ALA A 98 13.82 10.69 1.20
C ALA A 98 14.90 11.46 1.98
N VAL A 99 15.88 10.77 2.57
CA VAL A 99 16.99 11.42 3.28
C VAL A 99 17.84 12.25 2.33
N LYS A 100 18.24 11.70 1.17
CA LYS A 100 19.06 12.42 0.19
C LYS A 100 18.39 13.69 -0.32
N LEU A 101 17.07 13.67 -0.50
CA LEU A 101 16.32 14.81 -0.99
C LEU A 101 16.02 15.82 0.12
N GLY A 102 15.51 15.34 1.27
CA GLY A 102 15.09 16.19 2.39
C GLY A 102 16.25 16.89 3.09
N TYR A 103 17.39 16.20 3.22
CA TYR A 103 18.58 16.70 3.93
C TYR A 103 19.72 17.08 2.98
N ARG A 104 19.45 17.28 1.69
CA ARG A 104 20.49 17.56 0.68
C ARG A 104 21.47 18.65 1.13
N LYS A 105 20.94 19.82 1.50
CA LYS A 105 21.76 20.99 1.88
C LYS A 105 22.61 20.72 3.12
N GLU A 106 22.07 20.01 4.11
CA GLU A 106 22.78 19.70 5.35
C GLU A 106 23.89 18.68 5.12
N LEU A 107 23.63 17.67 4.30
CA LEU A 107 24.62 16.65 3.96
C LEU A 107 25.73 17.24 3.07
N GLU A 108 25.38 18.11 2.11
CA GLU A 108 26.37 18.80 1.25
C GLU A 108 27.26 19.76 2.04
N ALA A 109 26.78 20.31 3.15
CA ALA A 109 27.56 21.21 4.02
C ALA A 109 28.63 20.49 4.86
N ILE A 110 28.58 19.16 4.99
CA ILE A 110 29.60 18.38 5.71
C ILE A 110 30.77 18.12 4.76
N GLU A 111 31.93 18.70 5.03
CA GLU A 111 33.11 18.60 4.14
C GLU A 111 33.76 17.21 4.15
N ASP A 112 33.83 16.58 5.33
CA ASP A 112 34.41 15.24 5.49
C ASP A 112 33.47 14.17 4.89
N PRO A 113 33.92 13.39 3.88
CA PRO A 113 33.12 12.32 3.29
C PRO A 113 32.68 11.24 4.29
N ASP A 114 33.51 10.91 5.28
CA ASP A 114 33.21 9.86 6.25
C ASP A 114 32.16 10.34 7.26
N GLU A 115 32.29 11.59 7.74
CA GLU A 115 31.28 12.25 8.57
C GLU A 115 29.95 12.38 7.83
N ARG A 116 29.98 12.76 6.55
CA ARG A 116 28.78 12.88 5.71
C ARG A 116 28.07 11.54 5.56
N ALA A 117 28.82 10.47 5.32
CA ALA A 117 28.28 9.11 5.22
C ALA A 117 27.64 8.67 6.55
N ALA A 118 28.31 8.90 7.68
CA ALA A 118 27.78 8.58 9.00
C ALA A 118 26.48 9.37 9.32
N ALA A 119 26.43 10.65 8.97
CA ALA A 119 25.24 11.47 9.13
C ALA A 119 24.07 10.97 8.26
N PHE A 120 24.36 10.59 7.00
CA PHE A 120 23.37 10.00 6.11
C PHE A 120 22.79 8.69 6.68
N GLU A 121 23.65 7.74 7.07
CA GLU A 121 23.21 6.45 7.62
C GLU A 121 22.41 6.62 8.93
N THR A 122 22.84 7.54 9.80
CA THR A 122 22.11 7.87 11.04
C THR A 122 20.70 8.37 10.74
N ARG A 123 20.54 9.23 9.74
CA ARG A 123 19.23 9.75 9.32
C ARG A 123 18.37 8.67 8.69
N VAL A 124 18.94 7.81 7.84
CA VAL A 124 18.23 6.66 7.23
C VAL A 124 17.74 5.72 8.32
N ALA A 125 18.60 5.33 9.26
CA ALA A 125 18.24 4.49 10.39
C ALA A 125 17.11 5.11 11.23
N SER A 126 17.16 6.42 11.47
CA SER A 126 16.08 7.14 12.16
C SER A 126 14.75 7.05 11.40
N MET A 127 14.74 7.27 10.08
CA MET A 127 13.52 7.13 9.28
C MET A 127 12.96 5.70 9.31
N TYR A 128 13.83 4.68 9.25
CA TYR A 128 13.42 3.29 9.41
C TYR A 128 12.76 3.03 10.76
N GLN A 129 13.32 3.55 11.85
CA GLN A 129 12.72 3.42 13.18
C GLN A 129 11.32 4.06 13.23
N HIS A 130 11.15 5.26 12.67
CA HIS A 130 9.84 5.93 12.62
C HIS A 130 8.84 5.16 11.73
N GLY A 131 9.32 4.56 10.64
CA GLY A 131 8.49 3.81 9.70
C GLY A 131 8.07 2.42 10.18
N LYS A 132 8.58 1.91 11.31
CA LYS A 132 8.18 0.60 11.84
C LYS A 132 6.69 0.55 12.15
N ALA A 133 6.09 -0.62 11.93
CA ALA A 133 4.67 -0.92 12.18
C ALA A 133 4.12 -0.30 13.47
N VAL A 134 4.78 -0.54 14.61
CA VAL A 134 4.33 -0.06 15.92
C VAL A 134 4.28 1.46 16.02
N ASN A 135 5.22 2.17 15.39
CA ASN A 135 5.26 3.63 15.39
C ASN A 135 4.24 4.18 14.38
N TYR A 136 4.17 3.58 13.18
CA TYR A 136 3.23 3.99 12.14
C TYR A 136 1.77 3.84 12.58
N ALA A 137 1.44 2.77 13.33
CA ALA A 137 0.11 2.54 13.88
C ALA A 137 -0.36 3.67 14.81
N THR A 138 0.54 4.34 15.53
CA THR A 138 0.17 5.46 16.43
C THR A 138 -0.41 6.68 15.70
N ALA A 139 -0.16 6.78 14.40
CA ALA A 139 -0.72 7.83 13.55
C ALA A 139 -2.15 7.52 13.07
N PHE A 140 -2.72 6.35 13.42
CA PHE A 140 -4.04 5.89 12.99
C PHE A 140 -4.21 5.85 11.46
N GLU A 141 -3.12 5.58 10.74
CA GLU A 141 -3.15 5.30 9.29
C GLU A 141 -3.51 3.85 8.99
N ILE A 142 -3.29 2.96 9.95
CA ILE A 142 -3.68 1.54 9.94
C ILE A 142 -4.45 1.24 11.23
N ASP A 143 -5.22 0.16 11.22
CA ASP A 143 -6.11 -0.19 12.34
C ASP A 143 -5.36 -0.85 13.49
N ASP A 144 -4.43 -1.76 13.19
CA ASP A 144 -3.69 -2.51 14.22
C ASP A 144 -2.39 -3.16 13.70
N VAL A 145 -1.52 -3.53 14.64
CA VAL A 145 -0.36 -4.39 14.44
C VAL A 145 -0.66 -5.77 15.02
N ILE A 146 -0.77 -6.77 14.17
CA ILE A 146 -1.26 -8.10 14.55
C ILE A 146 -0.16 -9.16 14.51
N ASP A 147 -0.28 -10.24 15.28
CA ASP A 147 0.58 -11.41 15.09
C ASP A 147 0.26 -12.08 13.73
N PRO A 148 1.27 -12.42 12.90
CA PRO A 148 1.04 -13.13 11.65
C PRO A 148 0.11 -14.35 11.75
N VAL A 149 0.15 -15.10 12.86
CA VAL A 149 -0.71 -16.28 13.08
C VAL A 149 -2.20 -15.92 13.17
N GLU A 150 -2.52 -14.70 13.60
CA GLU A 150 -3.88 -14.19 13.78
C GLU A 150 -4.51 -13.68 12.47
N SER A 151 -3.73 -13.60 11.38
CA SER A 151 -4.20 -13.09 10.08
C SER A 151 -5.51 -13.74 9.62
N ARG A 152 -5.64 -15.06 9.79
CA ARG A 152 -6.86 -15.80 9.43
C ARG A 152 -8.07 -15.39 10.27
N GLN A 153 -7.87 -15.16 11.56
CA GLN A 153 -8.94 -14.73 12.46
C GLN A 153 -9.44 -13.34 12.06
N TRP A 154 -8.54 -12.41 11.77
CA TRP A 154 -8.86 -11.07 11.27
C TRP A 154 -9.65 -11.12 9.96
N ILE A 155 -9.22 -11.93 9.00
CA ILE A 155 -9.92 -12.11 7.71
C ILE A 155 -11.35 -12.64 7.96
N LEU A 156 -11.51 -13.65 8.79
CA LEU A 156 -12.83 -14.21 9.10
C LEU A 156 -13.73 -13.23 9.85
N ALA A 157 -13.17 -12.43 10.76
CA ALA A 157 -13.90 -11.39 11.48
C ALA A 157 -14.37 -10.28 10.53
N GLY A 158 -13.48 -9.82 9.63
CA GLY A 158 -13.82 -8.83 8.61
C GLY A 158 -14.87 -9.32 7.62
N LEU A 159 -14.81 -10.58 7.18
CA LEU A 159 -15.86 -11.16 6.33
C LEU A 159 -17.22 -11.19 7.06
N LYS A 160 -17.23 -11.56 8.34
CA LYS A 160 -18.46 -11.59 9.16
C LYS A 160 -19.04 -10.21 9.46
N SER A 161 -18.21 -9.16 9.51
CA SER A 161 -18.68 -7.79 9.76
C SER A 161 -19.29 -7.12 8.55
N THR A 162 -19.07 -7.66 7.35
CA THR A 162 -19.62 -7.10 6.10
C THR A 162 -21.07 -7.54 5.88
N PRO A 163 -21.92 -6.66 5.30
CA PRO A 163 -23.31 -7.01 5.02
C PRO A 163 -23.41 -8.13 3.98
N ALA A 164 -24.48 -8.92 4.06
CA ALA A 164 -24.78 -9.94 3.06
C ALA A 164 -24.97 -9.31 1.67
N VAL A 165 -24.55 -10.04 0.64
CA VAL A 165 -24.75 -9.63 -0.76
C VAL A 165 -26.24 -9.56 -1.06
N VAL A 166 -26.71 -8.40 -1.50
CA VAL A 166 -28.11 -8.22 -1.90
C VAL A 166 -28.36 -8.98 -3.21
N PRO A 167 -29.37 -9.87 -3.27
CA PRO A 167 -29.74 -10.56 -4.50
C PRO A 167 -30.02 -9.57 -5.64
N ARG A 168 -29.53 -9.88 -6.84
CA ARG A 168 -29.65 -9.02 -8.01
C ARG A 168 -30.05 -9.82 -9.24
N HIS A 169 -30.96 -9.26 -10.04
CA HIS A 169 -31.47 -9.87 -11.27
C HIS A 169 -30.71 -9.44 -12.54
N GLY A 170 -29.51 -8.86 -12.39
CA GLY A 170 -28.70 -8.34 -13.49
C GLY A 170 -27.22 -8.22 -13.13
N LYS A 171 -26.41 -7.77 -14.10
CA LYS A 171 -24.97 -7.59 -13.91
C LYS A 171 -24.71 -6.43 -12.96
N LYS A 172 -23.81 -6.63 -11.99
CA LYS A 172 -23.36 -5.56 -11.09
C LYS A 172 -22.55 -4.50 -11.84
N ARG A 173 -21.65 -4.93 -12.71
CA ARG A 173 -20.89 -4.07 -13.61
C ARG A 173 -21.44 -4.17 -15.03
N PRO A 174 -21.62 -3.05 -15.75
CA PRO A 174 -22.06 -3.08 -17.14
C PRO A 174 -20.99 -3.72 -18.05
N PHE A 175 -19.72 -3.58 -17.68
CA PHE A 175 -18.57 -4.07 -18.42
C PHE A 175 -17.43 -4.45 -17.48
N ILE A 176 -16.70 -5.50 -17.84
CA ILE A 176 -15.42 -5.88 -17.25
C ILE A 176 -14.42 -5.81 -18.39
N ASP A 177 -13.38 -4.98 -18.24
CA ASP A 177 -12.37 -4.83 -19.28
C ASP A 177 -11.66 -6.16 -19.57
N THR A 178 -11.33 -6.37 -20.84
CA THR A 178 -10.59 -7.54 -21.32
C THR A 178 -9.09 -7.44 -21.06
N TRP A 179 -8.59 -6.27 -20.64
CA TRP A 179 -7.17 -6.01 -20.39
C TRP A 179 -6.85 -5.53 -18.97
#